data_AF-A0AA96JRA4-F1
#
_entry.id   AF-A0AA96JRA4-F1
#
_cell.length_a   1.000
_cell.length_b   1.000
_cell.length_c   1.000
_cell.angle_alpha   90.00
_cell.angle_beta   90.00
_cell.angle_gamma   90.00
#
_symmetry.space_group_name_H-M   'P 1'
#
loop_
_entity.id
_entity.type
_entity.pdbx_description
1 polymer ?
#
loop_
_entity_poly.entity_id
_entity_poly.type
_entity_poly.pdbx_seq_one_letter_code
_entity_poly.pdbx_strand_id
1 'polypeptide(L)' 'MESYTFTEYFEKEVLRKRPYLKKDWCIQVVENPSKSEPQEGDRFRFWGPIAELNGRMLRVITLADKKTIHNAFHDRGFRP' A
#
# COMPACT_ATOMS: atom_id res chain seq x y z
N MET A 1 10.20 -15.35 -1.88
CA MET A 1 10.06 -13.92 -1.52
C MET A 1 9.99 -13.16 -2.81
N GLU A 2 8.83 -12.64 -3.18
CA GLU A 2 8.74 -11.77 -4.34
C GLU A 2 9.48 -10.47 -4.04
N SER A 3 10.33 -10.03 -4.96
CA SER A 3 11.05 -8.78 -4.82
C SER A 3 10.09 -7.62 -5.09
N TYR A 4 9.58 -7.00 -4.03
CA TYR A 4 8.81 -5.75 -4.13
C TYR A 4 9.74 -4.56 -4.37
N THR A 5 9.30 -3.64 -5.22
CA THR A 5 10.03 -2.41 -5.54
C THR A 5 9.19 -1.19 -5.16
N PHE A 6 9.85 -0.05 -5.02
CA PHE A 6 9.21 1.22 -4.67
C PHE A 6 9.57 2.26 -5.72
N THR A 7 8.58 3.01 -6.17
CA THR A 7 8.83 4.13 -7.09
C THR A 7 9.59 5.26 -6.38
N GLU A 8 10.33 6.06 -7.15
CA GLU A 8 10.98 7.27 -6.63
C GLU A 8 9.98 8.23 -5.96
N TYR A 9 8.78 8.36 -6.52
CA TYR A 9 7.68 9.11 -5.92
C TYR A 9 7.33 8.59 -4.53
N PHE A 10 7.28 7.27 -4.34
CA PHE A 10 7.00 6.68 -3.04
C PHE A 10 8.09 7.07 -2.03
N GLU A 11 9.35 6.93 -2.40
CA GLU A 11 10.46 7.18 -1.49
C GLU A 11 10.63 8.66 -1.16
N LYS A 12 10.52 9.55 -2.15
CA LYS A 12 10.77 10.99 -1.97
C LYS A 12 9.55 11.76 -1.47
N GLU A 13 8.34 11.36 -1.84
CA GLU A 13 7.12 12.10 -1.51
C GLU A 13 6.23 11.39 -0.49
N VAL A 14 5.99 10.08 -0.65
CA VAL A 14 5.07 9.35 0.23
C VAL A 14 5.68 9.18 1.62
N LEU A 15 6.89 8.65 1.73
CA LEU A 15 7.57 8.47 3.02
C LEU A 15 7.87 9.81 3.69
N ARG A 16 8.24 10.84 2.92
CA ARG A 16 8.47 12.19 3.44
C ARG A 16 7.21 12.80 4.08
N LYS A 17 6.04 12.65 3.45
CA LYS A 17 4.76 13.17 3.97
C LYS A 17 4.14 12.26 5.03
N ARG A 18 4.56 10.99 5.11
CA ARG A 18 4.00 9.96 6.00
C ARG A 18 5.15 9.20 6.69
N PRO A 19 5.90 9.86 7.59
CA PRO A 19 7.06 9.24 8.23
C PRO A 19 6.71 8.04 9.13
N TYR A 20 5.43 7.86 9.48
CA TYR A 20 4.94 6.69 10.20
C TYR A 20 4.88 5.42 9.33
N LEU A 21 4.87 5.56 8.00
CA LEU A 21 4.63 4.46 7.09
C LEU A 21 5.89 3.60 6.96
N LYS A 22 5.74 2.28 7.11
CA LYS A 22 6.82 1.31 6.88
C LYS A 22 6.64 0.61 5.54
N LYS A 23 7.75 0.36 4.85
CA LYS A 23 7.78 -0.40 3.59
C LYS A 23 7.25 -1.82 3.80
N ASP A 24 7.60 -2.46 4.91
CA ASP A 24 7.17 -3.82 5.24
C ASP A 24 5.64 -3.93 5.37
N TRP A 25 4.98 -2.93 5.95
CA TRP A 25 3.51 -2.88 6.01
C TRP A 25 2.89 -2.81 4.62
N CYS A 26 3.51 -2.08 3.70
CA CYS A 26 3.00 -1.99 2.34
C CYS A 26 3.11 -3.35 1.62
N ILE A 27 4.22 -4.05 1.81
CA ILE A 27 4.46 -5.40 1.29
C ILE A 27 3.43 -6.37 1.87
N GLN A 28 3.27 -6.39 3.20
CA GLN A 28 2.32 -7.27 3.88
C GLN A 28 0.89 -7.11 3.36
N VAL A 29 0.44 -5.88 3.10
CA VAL A 29 -0.90 -5.61 2.56
C VAL A 29 -1.05 -6.11 1.12
N VAL A 30 0.01 -6.08 0.31
CA VAL A 30 -0.03 -6.58 -1.06
C VAL A 30 0.04 -8.11 -1.09
N GLU A 31 0.80 -8.73 -0.18
CA GLU A 31 0.89 -10.20 -0.05
C GLU A 31 -0.40 -10.82 0.51
N ASN A 32 -1.01 -10.18 1.52
CA ASN A 32 -2.20 -10.68 2.21
C ASN A 32 -3.29 -9.59 2.30
N PRO A 33 -3.85 -9.15 1.16
CA PRO A 33 -4.89 -8.14 1.16
C PRO A 33 -6.21 -8.70 1.69
N SER A 34 -6.88 -7.92 2.55
CA SER A 34 -8.30 -8.15 2.88
C SER A 34 -9.21 -7.82 1.69
N LYS A 35 -8.80 -6.87 0.86
CA LYS A 35 -9.50 -6.51 -0.39
C LYS A 35 -8.50 -6.04 -1.44
N SER A 36 -8.77 -6.34 -2.71
CA SER A 36 -8.01 -5.79 -3.83
C SER A 36 -8.93 -5.39 -4.97
N GLU A 37 -8.66 -4.25 -5.61
CA GLU A 37 -9.45 -3.75 -6.75
C GLU A 37 -8.52 -3.16 -7.82
N PRO A 38 -8.80 -3.41 -9.12
CA PRO A 38 -8.18 -2.63 -10.18
C PRO A 38 -8.67 -1.18 -10.15
N GLN A 39 -7.79 -0.25 -10.54
CA GLN A 39 -8.07 1.15 -10.76
C GLN A 39 -7.76 1.51 -12.22
N GLU A 40 -8.49 2.47 -12.80
CA GLU A 40 -8.18 3.02 -14.12
C GLU A 40 -6.73 3.48 -14.23
N GLY A 41 -6.09 3.19 -15.38
CA GLY A 41 -4.69 3.57 -15.66
C GLY A 41 -3.65 2.62 -15.08
N ASP A 42 -3.90 1.31 -15.17
CA ASP A 42 -2.94 0.24 -14.83
C ASP A 42 -2.43 0.28 -13.38
N ARG A 43 -3.32 0.62 -12.44
CA ARG A 43 -3.02 0.61 -11.01
C ARG A 43 -3.88 -0.40 -10.29
N PHE A 44 -3.36 -0.94 -9.21
CA PHE A 44 -4.11 -1.82 -8.32
C PHE A 44 -4.11 -1.27 -6.92
N ARG A 45 -5.26 -1.34 -6.26
CA ARG A 45 -5.46 -0.96 -4.87
C ARG A 45 -5.57 -2.22 -4.03
N PHE A 46 -4.85 -2.24 -2.93
CA PHE A 46 -4.87 -3.30 -1.93
C PHE A 46 -5.20 -2.68 -0.59
N TRP A 47 -6.01 -3.36 0.20
CA TRP A 47 -6.35 -2.97 1.56
C TRP A 47 -5.99 -4.10 2.50
N GLY A 48 -5.36 -3.78 3.63
CA GLY A 48 -5.13 -4.73 4.70
C GLY A 48 -4.96 -4.04 6.06
N PRO A 49 -5.43 -4.67 7.15
CA PRO A 49 -5.27 -4.13 8.49
C PRO A 49 -3.80 -4.26 8.92
N ILE A 50 -3.29 -3.22 9.59
CA ILE A 50 -1.97 -3.25 10.22
C ILE A 50 -2.14 -3.25 11.73
N ALA A 51 -1.64 -4.29 12.40
CA ALA A 51 -1.78 -4.47 13.83
C ALA A 51 -1.14 -3.31 14.61
N GLU A 52 0.05 -2.88 14.20
CA GLU A 52 0.82 -1.79 14.79
C GLU A 52 0.17 -0.41 14.62
N LEU A 53 -0.85 -0.32 13.76
CA LEU A 53 -1.67 0.87 13.58
C LEU A 53 -3.02 0.73 14.29
N ASN A 54 -3.11 -0.10 15.34
CA ASN A 54 -4.33 -0.46 16.05
C ASN A 54 -5.38 -1.11 15.14
N GLY A 55 -4.93 -1.98 14.22
CA GLY A 55 -5.79 -2.68 13.27
C GLY A 55 -6.40 -1.78 12.19
N ARG A 56 -5.88 -0.55 12.02
CA ARG A 56 -6.36 0.36 10.97
C ARG A 56 -6.06 -0.18 9.58
N MET A 57 -6.97 0.09 8.66
CA MET A 57 -6.82 -0.30 7.26
C MET A 57 -5.79 0.58 6.54
N LEU A 58 -4.77 -0.04 5.98
CA LEU A 58 -3.81 0.60 5.10
C LEU A 58 -4.21 0.31 3.65
N ARG A 59 -4.31 1.36 2.83
CA ARG A 59 -4.48 1.23 1.39
C ARG A 59 -3.13 1.38 0.70
N VAL A 60 -2.75 0.39 -0.08
CA VAL A 60 -1.53 0.36 -0.89
C VAL A 60 -1.90 0.38 -2.36
N ILE A 61 -1.19 1.19 -3.14
CA ILE A 61 -1.38 1.32 -4.59
C ILE A 61 -0.11 0.83 -5.28
N THR A 62 -0.26 -0.16 -6.14
CA THR A 62 0.82 -0.63 -7.02
C THR A 62 0.57 -0.19 -8.46
N LEU A 63 1.60 -0.34 -9.29
CA LEU A 63 1.47 -0.29 -10.75
C LEU A 63 0.92 -1.63 -11.30
N ALA A 64 0.93 -1.76 -12.63
CA ALA A 64 0.33 -2.85 -13.39
C ALA A 64 0.84 -4.23 -12.98
N ASP A 65 2.11 -4.30 -12.58
CA ASP A 65 2.82 -5.52 -12.19
C ASP A 65 2.43 -6.07 -10.81
N LYS A 66 1.61 -5.32 -10.04
CA LYS A 66 1.22 -5.64 -8.65
C LYS A 66 2.39 -5.79 -7.68
N LYS A 67 3.59 -5.34 -8.06
CA LYS A 67 4.85 -5.48 -7.30
C LYS A 67 5.53 -4.16 -7.05
N THR A 68 5.40 -3.22 -7.97
CA THR A 68 5.95 -1.87 -7.84
C THR A 68 4.99 -1.01 -7.03
N ILE A 69 5.34 -0.74 -5.78
CA ILE A 69 4.55 0.08 -4.85
C ILE A 69 4.75 1.57 -5.21
N HIS A 70 3.64 2.21 -5.56
CA HIS A 70 3.60 3.61 -5.98
C HIS A 70 3.14 4.54 -4.86
N ASN A 71 2.15 4.13 -4.05
CA ASN A 71 1.62 4.97 -2.98
C ASN A 71 1.03 4.12 -1.85
N ALA A 72 0.99 4.65 -0.63
CA ALA A 72 0.25 4.03 0.48
C ALA A 72 -0.15 5.05 1.55
N PHE A 73 -1.30 4.81 2.19
CA PHE A 73 -1.83 5.68 3.23
C PHE A 73 -2.93 4.99 4.04
N HIS A 74 -3.15 5.45 5.28
CA HIS A 74 -4.27 4.98 6.09
C HIS A 74 -5.60 5.33 5.41
N ASP A 75 -6.43 4.33 5.20
CA ASP A 75 -7.78 4.52 4.68
C ASP A 75 -8.75 4.67 5.85
N ARG A 76 -9.09 5.92 6.17
CA ARG A 76 -10.07 6.24 7.23
C ARG A 76 -11.52 6.04 6.77
N GLY A 77 -11.73 5.86 5.46
CA GLY A 77 -13.05 5.71 4.86
C GLY A 77 -13.40 4.27 4.52
N PHE A 78 -12.51 3.31 4.78
CA PHE A 78 -12.79 1.90 4.50
C PHE A 78 -13.96 1.44 5.38
N ARG A 79 -15.09 1.17 4.74
CA ARG A 79 -16.22 0.45 5.31
C ARG A 79 -16.18 -0.97 4.70
N PRO A 80 -16.08 -2.01 5.53
CA PRO A 80 -16.03 -3.40 5.06
C PRO A 80 -17.29 -3.76 4.26
#